data_AF-A0A1S3ZXI2-F1
#
_entry.id   AF-A0A1S3ZXI2-F1
#
_cell.length_a   1.000
_cell.length_b   1.000
_cell.length_c   1.000
_cell.angle_alpha   90.00
_cell.angle_beta   90.00
_cell.angle_gamma   90.00
#
_symmetry.space_group_name_H-M   'P 1'
#
loop_
_entity.id
_entity.type
_entity.pdbx_description
1 polymer ?
#
loop_
_entity_poly.entity_id
_entity_poly.type
_entity_poly.pdbx_seq_one_letter_code
_entity_poly.pdbx_strand_id
1 'polypeptide(L)'
;MQMAASRFSVSLLMALLFALSASFQFNDPDWYLWFPLYAMACLVNVVNGVTKTAKFALLMGIILFLKVVIEDVRFHQRITGLWSFDMRERLVREKLGSGLVILSMSLQLLKSDTNNPSLANHVEFGQSILVAIGYGLSFAFLLFSRPEMKF
;
A
#
# COMPACT_ATOMS: atom_id res chain seq x y z
N MET A 1 -10.20 -12.99 23.86
CA MET A 1 -8.77 -13.27 23.61
C MET A 1 -8.48 -13.59 22.13
N GLN A 2 -9.26 -14.44 21.44
CA GLN A 2 -9.09 -14.73 20.01
C GLN A 2 -9.16 -13.50 19.08
N MET A 3 -10.07 -12.54 19.33
CA MET A 3 -10.17 -11.33 18.49
C MET A 3 -8.91 -10.46 18.54
N ALA A 4 -8.32 -10.25 19.73
CA ALA A 4 -7.09 -9.46 19.88
C ALA A 4 -5.88 -10.09 19.16
N ALA A 5 -5.77 -11.43 19.20
CA ALA A 5 -4.73 -12.16 18.47
C ALA A 5 -4.91 -12.02 16.96
N SER A 6 -6.13 -12.15 16.43
CA SER A 6 -6.40 -11.95 15.00
C SER A 6 -6.08 -10.54 14.51
N ARG A 7 -6.34 -9.52 15.34
CA ARG A 7 -6.07 -8.10 15.05
C ARG A 7 -4.58 -7.82 14.91
N PHE A 8 -3.79 -8.36 15.83
CA PHE A 8 -2.33 -8.25 15.78
C PHE A 8 -1.78 -8.96 14.53
N SER A 9 -2.31 -10.14 14.19
CA SER A 9 -1.90 -10.89 13.00
C SER A 9 -2.14 -10.14 11.69
N VAL A 10 -3.30 -9.46 11.53
CA VAL A 10 -3.61 -8.73 10.29
C VAL A 10 -2.73 -7.49 10.13
N SER A 11 -2.54 -6.70 11.19
CA SER A 11 -1.63 -5.55 11.14
C SER A 11 -0.18 -5.96 10.89
N LEU A 12 0.28 -7.08 11.48
CA LEU A 12 1.61 -7.63 11.23
C LEU A 12 1.78 -8.11 9.78
N LEU A 13 0.79 -8.83 9.23
CA LEU A 13 0.80 -9.26 7.83
C LEU A 13 0.88 -8.06 6.88
N MET A 14 0.18 -6.98 7.20
CA MET A 14 0.24 -5.73 6.43
C MET A 14 1.60 -5.04 6.53
N ALA A 15 2.20 -5.04 7.72
CA ALA A 15 3.56 -4.53 7.91
C ALA A 15 4.59 -5.33 7.09
N LEU A 16 4.50 -6.67 7.12
CA LEU A 16 5.37 -7.54 6.33
C LEU A 16 5.21 -7.31 4.83
N LEU A 17 3.98 -7.09 4.36
CA LEU A 17 3.72 -6.74 2.97
C LEU A 17 4.45 -5.44 2.59
N PHE A 18 4.36 -4.39 3.42
CA PHE A 18 5.07 -3.13 3.16
C PHE A 18 6.59 -3.25 3.28
N ALA A 19 7.10 -4.05 4.22
CA ALA A 19 8.53 -4.33 4.34
C ALA A 19 9.07 -5.04 3.08
N LEU A 20 8.32 -6.00 2.56
CA LEU A 20 8.63 -6.69 1.31
C LEU A 20 8.61 -5.71 0.13
N SER A 21 7.57 -4.88 0.01
CA SER A 21 7.48 -3.84 -1.03
C SER A 21 8.66 -2.86 -0.96
N ALA A 22 9.05 -2.42 0.24
CA ALA A 22 10.21 -1.56 0.43
C ALA A 22 11.52 -2.20 -0.05
N SER A 23 11.66 -3.52 0.14
CA SER A 23 12.85 -4.26 -0.27
C SER A 23 12.96 -4.38 -1.78
N PHE A 24 11.85 -4.61 -2.50
CA PHE A 24 11.85 -4.65 -3.96
C PHE A 24 12.11 -3.29 -4.60
N GLN A 25 11.80 -2.22 -3.87
CA GLN A 25 11.89 -0.85 -4.38
C GLN A 25 13.32 -0.35 -4.57
N PHE A 26 14.32 -0.96 -3.94
CA PHE A 26 15.73 -0.60 -4.13
C PHE A 26 16.24 -0.81 -5.56
N ASN A 27 15.51 -1.59 -6.37
CA ASN A 27 15.85 -1.81 -7.77
C ASN A 27 15.31 -0.72 -8.71
N ASP A 28 14.49 0.22 -8.21
CA ASP A 28 13.91 1.29 -9.03
C ASP A 28 14.76 2.58 -8.95
N PRO A 29 14.82 3.38 -10.02
CA PRO A 29 15.62 4.60 -10.06
C PRO A 29 15.16 5.65 -9.03
N ASP A 30 13.88 5.64 -8.65
CA ASP A 30 13.30 6.59 -7.69
C ASP A 30 13.15 5.98 -6.28
N TRP A 31 13.95 4.95 -5.94
CA TRP A 31 13.83 4.21 -4.68
C TRP A 31 13.78 5.10 -3.42
N TYR A 32 14.47 6.24 -3.45
CA TYR A 32 14.57 7.19 -2.34
C TYR A 32 13.22 7.85 -1.97
N LEU A 33 12.24 7.87 -2.86
CA LEU A 33 10.88 8.37 -2.54
C LEU A 33 10.00 7.27 -1.95
N TRP A 34 10.09 6.08 -2.53
CA TRP A 34 9.21 4.98 -2.26
C TRP A 34 9.62 4.17 -1.03
N PHE A 35 10.92 4.00 -0.79
CA PHE A 35 11.43 3.31 0.39
C PHE A 35 10.98 3.98 1.70
N PRO A 36 11.13 5.31 1.89
CA PRO A 36 10.61 5.98 3.09
C PRO A 36 9.10 5.84 3.24
N LEU A 37 8.33 5.88 2.14
CA LEU A 37 6.88 5.71 2.18
C LEU A 37 6.51 4.33 2.76
N TYR A 38 7.06 3.26 2.18
CA TYR A 38 6.75 1.90 2.61
C TYR A 38 7.33 1.58 4.00
N ALA A 39 8.51 2.09 4.33
CA ALA A 39 9.10 1.93 5.66
C ALA A 39 8.22 2.57 6.75
N MET A 40 7.71 3.78 6.50
CA MET A 40 6.79 4.46 7.43
C MET A 40 5.45 3.73 7.52
N ALA A 41 4.92 3.25 6.41
CA ALA A 41 3.70 2.43 6.39
C ALA A 41 3.87 1.12 7.17
N CYS A 42 5.03 0.47 7.06
CA CYS A 42 5.40 -0.70 7.85
C CYS A 42 5.43 -0.35 9.34
N LEU A 43 6.16 0.70 9.73
CA LEU A 43 6.28 1.15 11.13
C LEU A 43 4.90 1.41 11.77
N VAL A 44 4.00 2.09 11.06
CA VAL A 44 2.64 2.36 11.55
C VAL A 44 1.87 1.07 11.81
N ASN A 45 2.00 0.07 10.93
CA ASN A 45 1.31 -1.21 11.07
C ASN A 45 1.93 -2.12 12.15
N VAL A 46 3.24 -2.04 12.41
CA VAL A 46 3.89 -2.74 13.54
C VAL A 46 3.51 -2.12 14.88
N VAL A 47 3.63 -0.79 14.99
CA VAL A 47 3.46 -0.09 16.27
C VAL A 47 1.99 0.14 16.60
N ASN A 48 1.09 0.12 15.61
CA ASN A 48 -0.38 0.20 15.76
C ASN A 48 -0.82 1.32 16.74
N GLY A 49 -0.44 2.56 16.45
CA GLY A 49 -0.76 3.71 17.32
C GLY A 49 -0.04 5.03 17.02
N VAL A 50 0.83 5.08 16.00
CA VAL A 50 1.60 6.29 15.70
C VAL A 50 0.83 7.21 14.74
N THR A 51 -0.20 7.87 15.25
CA THR A 51 -1.14 8.68 14.45
C THR A 51 -0.48 9.80 13.66
N LYS A 52 0.54 10.48 14.23
CA LYS A 52 1.30 11.52 13.52
C LYS A 52 2.07 10.94 12.33
N THR A 53 2.75 9.81 12.52
CA THR A 53 3.48 9.09 11.47
C THR A 53 2.51 8.57 10.40
N ALA A 54 1.34 8.08 10.80
CA ALA A 54 0.30 7.65 9.87
C ALA A 54 -0.23 8.80 9.00
N LYS A 55 -0.45 9.99 9.57
CA LYS A 55 -0.82 11.19 8.80
C LYS A 55 0.27 11.61 7.82
N PHE A 56 1.54 11.56 8.25
CA PHE A 56 2.67 11.88 7.38
C PHE A 56 2.82 10.87 6.24
N ALA A 57 2.74 9.58 6.54
CA ALA A 57 2.77 8.50 5.53
C ALA A 57 1.59 8.58 4.56
N LEU A 58 0.39 8.94 5.06
CA LEU A 58 -0.79 9.17 4.23
C LEU A 58 -0.56 10.35 3.26
N LEU A 59 -0.07 11.48 3.76
CA LEU A 59 0.23 12.65 2.93
C LEU A 59 1.27 12.32 1.87
N MET A 60 2.37 11.66 2.26
CA MET A 60 3.40 11.22 1.33
C MET A 60 2.84 10.25 0.28
N GLY A 61 1.97 9.32 0.70
CA GLY A 61 1.28 8.39 -0.20
C GLY A 61 0.41 9.12 -1.23
N ILE A 62 -0.36 10.13 -0.81
CA ILE A 62 -1.19 10.95 -1.71
C ILE A 62 -0.32 11.71 -2.70
N ILE A 63 0.77 12.33 -2.25
CA ILE A 63 1.70 13.08 -3.12
C ILE A 63 2.32 12.14 -4.17
N LEU A 64 2.79 10.97 -3.76
CA LEU A 64 3.41 10.00 -4.68
C LEU A 64 2.38 9.37 -5.62
N PHE A 65 1.15 9.12 -5.16
CA PHE A 65 0.06 8.69 -6.03
C PHE A 65 -0.23 9.75 -7.11
N LEU A 66 -0.28 11.03 -6.73
CA LEU A 66 -0.48 12.11 -7.68
C LEU A 66 0.69 12.24 -8.67
N LYS A 67 1.94 12.06 -8.22
CA LYS A 67 3.13 11.99 -9.09
C LYS A 67 2.94 10.94 -10.17
N VAL A 68 2.57 9.72 -9.78
CA VAL A 68 2.37 8.60 -10.73
C VAL A 68 1.24 8.89 -11.70
N VAL A 69 0.13 9.46 -11.22
CA VAL A 69 -1.00 9.85 -12.09
C VAL A 69 -0.59 10.91 -13.12
N ILE A 70 0.19 11.92 -12.72
CA ILE A 70 0.68 12.95 -13.64
C ILE A 70 1.64 12.36 -14.68
N GLU A 71 2.53 11.46 -14.26
CA GLU A 71 3.47 10.77 -15.14
C GLU A 71 2.76 9.89 -16.17
N ASP A 72 1.75 9.14 -15.74
CA ASP A 72 0.91 8.31 -16.62
C ASP A 72 0.18 9.15 -17.67
N VAL A 73 -0.45 10.25 -17.25
CA VAL A 73 -1.14 11.18 -18.16
C VAL A 73 -0.17 11.80 -19.17
N ARG A 74 1.05 12.14 -18.76
CA ARG A 74 2.05 12.78 -19.63
C ARG A 74 2.65 11.81 -20.64
N PHE A 75 2.99 10.58 -20.23
CA PHE A 75 3.67 9.61 -21.09
C PHE A 75 2.72 8.87 -22.04
N HIS A 76 1.52 8.48 -21.60
CA HIS A 76 0.64 7.66 -22.41
C HIS A 76 -0.38 8.46 -23.25
N GLN A 77 -0.49 9.78 -23.05
CA GLN A 77 -1.43 10.70 -23.74
C GLN A 77 -2.89 10.22 -23.84
N ARG A 78 -3.26 9.14 -23.13
CA ARG A 78 -4.51 8.40 -23.31
C ARG A 78 -5.02 7.93 -21.96
N ILE A 79 -6.28 8.23 -21.68
CA ILE A 79 -7.00 7.83 -20.44
C ILE A 79 -7.03 6.30 -20.27
N THR A 80 -6.73 5.54 -21.32
CA THR A 80 -6.59 4.07 -21.27
C THR A 80 -5.42 3.59 -20.41
N GLY A 81 -4.34 4.38 -20.26
CA GLY A 81 -3.22 4.05 -19.35
C GLY A 81 -3.66 4.02 -17.88
N LEU A 82 -4.54 4.94 -17.48
CA LEU A 82 -5.08 5.02 -16.13
C LEU A 82 -5.88 3.78 -15.71
N TRP A 83 -6.49 3.08 -16.67
CA TRP A 83 -7.23 1.83 -16.47
C TRP A 83 -6.43 0.58 -16.82
N SER A 84 -5.17 0.74 -17.25
CA SER A 84 -4.28 -0.38 -17.47
C SER A 84 -3.97 -1.05 -16.13
N PHE A 85 -4.24 -2.34 -16.06
CA PHE A 85 -3.83 -3.21 -14.94
C PHE A 85 -2.64 -4.08 -15.34
N ASP A 86 -1.90 -3.73 -16.40
CA ASP A 86 -0.69 -4.46 -16.77
C ASP A 86 0.44 -4.17 -15.77
N MET A 87 0.58 -5.06 -14.80
CA MET A 87 1.61 -5.01 -13.75
C MET A 87 3.05 -5.06 -14.28
N ARG A 88 3.26 -5.33 -15.57
CA ARG A 88 4.58 -5.20 -16.21
C ARG A 88 5.02 -3.75 -16.28
N GLU A 89 4.09 -2.82 -16.37
CA GLU A 89 4.36 -1.39 -16.38
C GLU A 89 4.68 -0.91 -14.96
N ARG A 90 5.79 -0.18 -14.83
CA ARG A 90 6.23 0.38 -13.55
C ARG A 90 5.19 1.30 -12.93
N LEU A 91 4.55 2.16 -13.73
CA LEU A 91 3.55 3.13 -13.26
C LEU A 91 2.33 2.45 -12.62
N VAL A 92 1.88 1.32 -13.17
CA VAL A 92 0.75 0.55 -12.61
C VAL A 92 1.11 0.02 -11.22
N ARG A 93 2.32 -0.52 -11.05
CA ARG A 93 2.79 -1.01 -9.75
C ARG A 93 2.94 0.11 -8.72
N GLU A 94 3.52 1.23 -9.11
CA GLU A 94 3.69 2.41 -8.24
C GLU A 94 2.34 3.00 -7.80
N LYS A 95 1.36 3.05 -8.71
CA LYS A 95 -0.02 3.49 -8.44
C LYS A 95 -0.73 2.54 -7.47
N LEU A 96 -0.64 1.23 -7.68
CA LEU A 96 -1.25 0.24 -6.80
C LEU A 96 -0.59 0.22 -5.42
N GLY A 97 0.73 0.32 -5.37
CA GLY A 97 1.51 0.36 -4.14
C GLY A 97 1.21 1.59 -3.28
N SER A 98 1.24 2.80 -3.88
CA SER A 98 0.84 4.03 -3.17
C SER A 98 -0.64 4.00 -2.77
N GLY A 99 -1.53 3.48 -3.61
CA GLY A 99 -2.94 3.29 -3.28
C GLY A 99 -3.17 2.38 -2.07
N LEU A 100 -2.46 1.26 -1.98
CA LEU A 100 -2.48 0.36 -0.82
C LEU A 100 -2.02 1.08 0.46
N VAL A 101 -0.97 1.91 0.39
CA VAL A 101 -0.51 2.72 1.54
C VAL A 101 -1.59 3.70 1.98
N ILE A 102 -2.19 4.45 1.05
CA ILE A 102 -3.25 5.43 1.35
C ILE A 102 -4.43 4.75 2.06
N LEU A 103 -4.91 3.62 1.52
CA LEU A 103 -6.02 2.87 2.11
C LEU A 103 -5.67 2.32 3.49
N SER A 104 -4.48 1.74 3.65
CA SER A 104 -4.00 1.22 4.93
C SER A 104 -3.91 2.31 6.00
N MET A 105 -3.29 3.45 5.69
CA MET A 105 -3.14 4.57 6.63
C MET A 105 -4.48 5.21 6.97
N SER A 106 -5.39 5.33 5.99
CA SER A 106 -6.75 5.86 6.22
C SER A 106 -7.54 4.98 7.19
N LEU A 107 -7.48 3.64 7.02
CA LEU A 107 -8.08 2.68 7.95
C LEU A 107 -7.44 2.76 9.34
N GLN A 108 -6.11 2.87 9.43
CA GLN A 108 -5.42 3.02 10.72
C GLN A 108 -5.81 4.31 11.46
N LEU A 109 -5.96 5.42 10.74
CA LEU A 109 -6.40 6.68 11.34
C LEU A 109 -7.86 6.61 11.77
N LEU A 110 -8.74 6.01 10.95
CA LEU A 110 -10.15 5.82 11.28
C LEU A 110 -10.33 4.94 12.53
N LYS A 111 -9.51 3.88 12.64
CA LYS A 111 -9.46 3.01 13.83
C LYS A 111 -9.06 3.78 15.08
N SER A 112 -8.07 4.67 14.97
CA SER A 112 -7.57 5.44 16.12
C SER A 112 -8.54 6.51 16.61
N ASP A 113 -9.43 7.01 15.74
CA ASP A 113 -10.37 8.10 16.05
C ASP A 113 -11.72 7.56 16.59
N THR A 114 -11.99 6.28 16.37
CA THR A 114 -13.30 5.67 16.61
C THR A 114 -13.37 4.97 17.98
N ASN A 115 -14.32 5.39 18.81
CA ASN A 115 -14.70 4.67 20.04
C ASN A 115 -15.84 3.66 19.84
N ASN A 116 -16.42 3.58 18.63
CA ASN A 116 -17.53 2.69 18.31
C ASN A 116 -17.06 1.28 17.93
N PRO A 117 -17.46 0.22 18.67
CA PRO A 117 -17.01 -1.15 18.41
C PRO A 117 -17.49 -1.72 17.07
N SER A 118 -18.64 -1.29 16.54
CA SER A 118 -19.16 -1.76 15.25
C SER A 118 -18.32 -1.26 14.07
N LEU A 119 -17.91 0.01 14.14
CA LEU A 119 -17.06 0.63 13.12
C LEU A 119 -15.62 0.09 13.21
N ALA A 120 -15.11 -0.21 14.41
CA ALA A 120 -13.82 -0.88 14.57
C ALA A 120 -13.80 -2.26 13.87
N ASN A 121 -14.87 -3.04 13.98
CA ASN A 121 -14.97 -4.34 13.28
C ASN A 121 -15.01 -4.18 11.75
N HIS A 122 -15.67 -3.14 11.22
CA HIS A 122 -15.65 -2.85 9.78
C HIS A 122 -14.26 -2.44 9.29
N VAL A 123 -13.54 -1.65 10.08
CA VAL A 123 -12.17 -1.26 9.76
C VAL A 123 -11.24 -2.47 9.76
N GLU A 124 -11.40 -3.39 10.71
CA GLU A 124 -10.65 -4.65 10.77
C GLU A 124 -10.93 -5.53 9.55
N PHE A 125 -12.20 -5.65 9.16
CA PHE A 125 -12.58 -6.36 7.95
C PHE A 125 -11.95 -5.72 6.71
N GLY A 126 -11.99 -4.38 6.59
CA GLY A 126 -11.31 -3.64 5.53
C GLY A 126 -9.80 -3.88 5.48
N GLN A 127 -9.12 -3.91 6.64
CA GLN A 127 -7.70 -4.23 6.72
C GLN A 127 -7.42 -5.67 6.27
N SER A 128 -8.27 -6.63 6.63
CA SER A 128 -8.11 -8.04 6.23
C SER A 128 -8.24 -8.21 4.71
N ILE A 129 -9.22 -7.53 4.08
CA ILE A 129 -9.38 -7.51 2.62
C ILE A 129 -8.15 -6.90 1.97
N LEU A 130 -7.65 -5.79 2.51
CA LEU A 130 -6.50 -5.08 1.94
C LEU A 130 -5.24 -5.94 1.97
N VAL A 131 -5.02 -6.69 3.06
CA VAL A 131 -3.94 -7.69 3.17
C VAL A 131 -4.13 -8.80 2.13
N ALA A 132 -5.33 -9.37 2.02
CA ALA A 132 -5.61 -10.44 1.05
C ALA A 132 -5.37 -9.98 -0.40
N ILE A 133 -5.82 -8.78 -0.75
CA ILE A 133 -5.56 -8.17 -2.06
C ILE A 133 -4.06 -7.95 -2.25
N GLY A 134 -3.36 -7.37 -1.27
CA GLY A 134 -1.94 -7.08 -1.34
C GLY A 134 -1.09 -8.34 -1.62
N TYR A 135 -1.26 -9.39 -0.81
CA TYR A 135 -0.58 -10.66 -1.04
C TYR A 135 -1.03 -11.35 -2.32
N GLY A 136 -2.32 -11.28 -2.67
CA GLY A 136 -2.84 -11.83 -3.92
C GLY A 136 -2.21 -11.18 -5.15
N LEU A 137 -2.04 -9.86 -5.14
CA LEU A 137 -1.35 -9.11 -6.19
C LEU A 137 0.14 -9.47 -6.25
N SER A 138 0.83 -9.55 -5.11
CA SER A 138 2.23 -9.98 -5.07
C SER A 138 2.42 -11.41 -5.61
N PHE A 139 1.53 -12.33 -5.25
CA PHE A 139 1.57 -13.71 -5.72
C PHE A 139 1.26 -13.82 -7.22
N ALA A 140 0.22 -13.13 -7.69
CA ALA A 140 -0.12 -13.06 -9.11
C ALA A 140 1.05 -12.49 -9.93
N PHE A 141 1.70 -11.44 -9.43
CA PHE A 141 2.91 -10.90 -10.06
C PHE A 141 4.02 -11.94 -10.16
N LEU A 142 4.33 -12.67 -9.09
CA LEU A 142 5.37 -13.71 -9.12
C LEU A 142 5.04 -14.87 -10.07
N LEU A 143 3.77 -15.24 -10.22
CA LEU A 143 3.35 -16.34 -11.10
C LEU A 143 3.26 -15.94 -12.58
N PHE A 144 2.81 -14.73 -12.88
CA PHE A 144 2.47 -14.32 -14.24
C PHE A 144 3.48 -13.36 -14.88
N SER A 145 4.40 -12.77 -14.11
CA SER A 145 5.46 -11.93 -14.68
C SER A 145 6.54 -12.78 -15.33
N ARG A 146 6.53 -12.82 -16.67
CA ARG A 146 7.62 -13.31 -17.52
C ARG A 146 8.77 -12.28 -17.57
N PRO A 147 10.02 -12.66 -17.95
CA PRO A 147 11.24 -11.85 -17.69
C PRO A 147 11.34 -10.49 -18.41
N GLU A 148 10.41 -10.13 -19.28
CA GLU A 148 10.42 -8.84 -20.00
C GLU A 148 9.65 -7.78 -19.21
N MET A 149 10.29 -7.23 -18.17
CA MET A 149 9.78 -6.05 -17.47
C MET A 149 10.03 -4.79 -18.32
N LYS A 150 8.98 -3.97 -18.49
CA LYS A 150 9.09 -2.66 -19.16
C LYS A 150 9.47 -1.63 -18.10
N PHE A 151 10.67 -1.06 -18.25
CA PHE A 151 11.21 -0.01 -17.38
C PHE A 151 10.84 1.38 -17.88
#